data_AF-A0A1H0Q3M9-F1
#
_entry.id   AF-A0A1H0Q3M9-F1
#
_cell.length_a   1.000
_cell.length_b   1.000
_cell.length_c   1.000
_cell.angle_alpha   90.00
_cell.angle_beta   90.00
_cell.angle_gamma   90.00
#
_symmetry.space_group_name_H-M   'P 1'
#
loop_
_entity.id
_entity.type
_entity.pdbx_description
1 polymer ?
#
loop_
_entity_poly.entity_id
_entity_poly.type
_entity_poly.pdbx_seq_one_letter_code
_entity_poly.pdbx_strand_id
1 'polypeptide(L)'
;MGRRLGRSQRQWRRKQKWHRIEPRTVHDLDSFAEAIDPAKLDAEQFVQLISTLDMLGTAGTGLELAGMRTDTFIGFLSRASRDQLDALMAHPRLRQVVFEEVFSRMATHLNKDRAAGLYAVIHWRFTGGSGPGDFDRFETVIEKGRCESGDEPTDDARVTVTISPTDFLRAVTGVVNLPMLFLSGKVKVKGDIAFAATLISYFDLPKP
;
A
#
# COMPACT_ATOMS: atom_id res chain seq x y z
N MET A 1 37.56 -28.37 14.31
CA MET A 1 36.89 -28.29 15.64
C MET A 1 36.94 -26.84 16.08
N GLY A 2 35.90 -26.02 16.21
CA GLY A 2 34.47 -26.28 16.40
C GLY A 2 34.02 -25.65 17.72
N ARG A 3 33.33 -24.50 17.66
CA ARG A 3 32.23 -23.99 18.54
C ARG A 3 32.09 -22.47 18.36
N ARG A 4 31.11 -22.03 17.55
CA ARG A 4 29.76 -21.56 17.96
C ARG A 4 29.80 -20.27 18.79
N LEU A 5 29.79 -19.14 18.09
CA LEU A 5 29.34 -17.86 18.65
C LEU A 5 27.83 -17.91 18.82
N GLY A 6 27.41 -17.70 20.07
CA GLY A 6 26.06 -17.83 20.56
C GLY A 6 25.11 -16.80 19.96
N ARG A 7 23.94 -17.32 19.61
CA ARG A 7 22.69 -16.60 19.38
C ARG A 7 22.45 -15.60 20.51
N SER A 8 22.66 -14.29 20.30
CA SER A 8 22.22 -13.29 21.30
C SER A 8 21.67 -11.97 20.76
N GLN A 9 21.50 -11.81 19.44
CA GLN A 9 20.87 -10.59 18.86
C GLN A 9 19.42 -10.75 18.39
N ARG A 10 18.78 -11.91 18.57
CA ARG A 10 17.42 -12.20 18.05
C ARG A 10 16.27 -11.76 18.97
N GLN A 11 16.49 -10.83 19.91
CA GLN A 11 15.49 -10.51 20.94
C GLN A 11 15.04 -9.05 21.03
N TRP A 12 15.32 -8.23 20.00
CA TRP A 12 14.90 -6.81 19.95
C TRP A 12 14.04 -6.43 18.73
N ARG A 13 13.42 -7.40 18.04
CA ARG A 13 12.46 -7.13 16.94
C ARG A 13 11.02 -7.24 17.43
N ARG A 14 10.48 -6.14 17.97
CA ARG A 14 9.03 -5.94 18.14
C ARG A 14 8.76 -4.46 18.40
N LYS A 15 8.39 -3.74 17.33
CA LYS A 15 7.72 -2.42 17.24
C LYS A 15 7.94 -1.97 15.79
N GLN A 16 6.98 -1.73 14.90
CA GLN A 16 5.53 -1.79 14.96
C GLN A 16 5.06 -2.73 13.83
N LYS A 17 4.59 -3.93 14.19
CA LYS A 17 3.78 -4.72 13.24
C LYS A 17 2.40 -4.07 13.24
N TRP A 18 1.86 -3.75 12.07
CA TRP A 18 0.49 -3.27 11.90
C TRP A 18 -0.47 -4.33 12.47
N HIS A 19 -0.83 -4.20 13.74
CA HIS A 19 -1.84 -5.00 14.40
C HIS A 19 -3.14 -4.21 14.36
N ARG A 20 -3.84 -4.28 13.23
CA ARG A 20 -5.19 -3.72 13.13
C ARG A 20 -6.19 -4.66 13.80
N ILE A 21 -7.10 -4.09 14.59
CA ILE A 21 -8.22 -4.81 15.18
C ILE A 21 -9.15 -5.25 14.05
N GLU A 22 -9.59 -6.51 14.03
CA GLU A 22 -10.55 -6.99 13.04
C GLU A 22 -11.87 -6.20 13.16
N PRO A 23 -12.40 -5.62 12.06
CA PRO A 23 -13.65 -4.87 12.10
C PRO A 23 -14.81 -5.72 12.61
N ARG A 24 -15.52 -5.24 13.64
CA ARG A 24 -16.78 -5.85 14.12
C ARG A 24 -17.95 -5.28 13.32
N THR A 25 -18.66 -6.16 12.60
CA THR A 25 -19.98 -5.96 11.95
C THR A 25 -20.21 -4.62 11.23
N VAL A 26 -20.19 -4.74 9.90
CA VAL A 26 -20.25 -3.70 8.87
C VAL A 26 -21.67 -3.10 8.77
N HIS A 27 -21.82 -1.80 9.01
CA HIS A 27 -22.80 -1.03 8.23
C HIS A 27 -22.28 -1.00 6.80
N ASP A 28 -23.12 -1.30 5.81
CA ASP A 28 -22.73 -1.58 4.42
C ASP A 28 -21.97 -0.42 3.75
N LEU A 29 -20.66 -0.39 4.02
CA LEU A 29 -19.75 0.63 3.51
C LEU A 29 -19.54 0.45 2.01
N ASP A 30 -19.73 -0.75 1.48
CA ASP A 30 -19.68 -1.00 0.06
C ASP A 30 -20.85 -0.29 -0.65
N SER A 31 -22.08 -0.44 -0.15
CA SER A 31 -23.23 0.31 -0.68
C SER A 31 -23.03 1.83 -0.59
N PHE A 32 -22.42 2.32 0.50
CA PHE A 32 -22.08 3.74 0.63
C PHE A 32 -21.07 4.19 -0.44
N ALA A 33 -19.99 3.42 -0.64
CA ALA A 33 -18.97 3.74 -1.63
C ALA A 33 -19.48 3.61 -3.08
N GLU A 34 -20.41 2.69 -3.33
CA GLU A 34 -21.08 2.51 -4.62
C GLU A 34 -22.06 3.65 -4.93
N ALA A 35 -22.71 4.22 -3.91
CA ALA A 35 -23.61 5.36 -4.06
C ALA A 35 -22.87 6.69 -4.33
N ILE A 36 -21.58 6.75 -4.03
CA ILE A 36 -20.75 7.95 -4.25
C ILE A 36 -20.03 7.82 -5.59
N ASP A 37 -20.19 8.85 -6.42
CA ASP A 37 -19.41 9.06 -7.62
C ASP A 37 -18.31 10.11 -7.35
N PRO A 38 -17.04 9.71 -7.16
CA PRO A 38 -15.94 10.64 -6.93
C PRO A 38 -15.81 11.69 -8.02
N ALA A 39 -16.20 11.39 -9.26
CA ALA A 39 -16.08 12.34 -10.37
C ALA A 39 -17.00 13.57 -10.22
N LYS A 40 -18.00 13.51 -9.32
CA LYS A 40 -18.88 14.65 -9.00
C LYS A 40 -18.36 15.55 -7.88
N LEU A 41 -17.26 15.15 -7.23
CA LEU A 41 -16.63 15.92 -6.17
C LEU A 41 -15.47 16.72 -6.74
N ASP A 42 -15.23 17.92 -6.25
CA ASP A 42 -13.93 18.56 -6.45
C ASP A 42 -12.85 17.91 -5.57
N ALA A 43 -11.61 18.40 -5.66
CA ALA A 43 -10.49 17.86 -4.89
C ALA A 43 -10.67 18.03 -3.37
N GLU A 44 -11.23 19.16 -2.93
CA GLU A 44 -11.42 19.46 -1.51
C GLU A 44 -12.55 18.59 -0.92
N GLN A 45 -13.67 18.49 -1.63
CA GLN A 45 -14.80 17.64 -1.27
C GLN A 45 -14.41 16.16 -1.19
N PHE A 46 -13.59 15.69 -2.13
CA PHE A 46 -13.07 14.33 -2.10
C PHE A 46 -12.20 14.08 -0.87
N VAL A 47 -11.26 14.98 -0.56
CA VAL A 47 -10.43 14.88 0.64
C VAL A 47 -11.27 14.93 1.92
N GLN A 48 -12.27 15.81 1.98
CA GLN A 48 -13.18 15.94 3.11
C GLN A 48 -13.98 14.66 3.35
N LEU A 49 -14.45 13.99 2.29
CA LEU A 49 -15.13 12.70 2.38
C LEU A 49 -14.22 11.65 3.02
N ILE A 50 -12.99 11.51 2.53
CA ILE A 50 -12.04 10.52 3.07
C ILE A 50 -11.62 10.85 4.49
N SER A 51 -11.45 12.14 4.82
CA SER A 51 -11.21 12.62 6.18
C SER A 51 -12.34 12.25 7.13
N THR A 52 -13.58 12.38 6.66
CA THR A 52 -14.77 12.00 7.45
C THR A 52 -14.80 10.51 7.72
N LEU A 53 -14.50 9.67 6.71
CA LEU A 53 -14.40 8.21 6.89
C LEU A 53 -13.28 7.82 7.85
N ASP A 54 -12.11 8.46 7.78
CA ASP A 54 -11.01 8.21 8.71
C ASP A 54 -11.37 8.60 10.16
N MET A 55 -12.04 9.75 10.34
CA MET A 55 -12.54 10.20 11.63
C MET A 55 -13.57 9.22 12.22
N LEU A 56 -14.53 8.78 11.41
CA LEU A 56 -15.54 7.79 11.80
C LEU A 56 -14.92 6.44 12.17
N GLY A 57 -13.91 5.99 11.42
CA GLY A 57 -13.13 4.80 11.74
C GLY A 57 -12.41 4.92 13.09
N THR A 58 -11.74 6.06 13.32
CA THR A 58 -11.06 6.36 14.59
C THR A 58 -12.03 6.40 15.77
N ALA A 59 -13.27 6.85 15.55
CA ALA A 59 -14.33 6.86 16.56
C ALA A 59 -14.94 5.48 16.84
N GLY A 60 -14.53 4.42 16.13
CA GLY A 60 -15.00 3.05 16.34
C GLY A 60 -16.41 2.79 15.81
N THR A 61 -16.88 3.59 14.85
CA THR A 61 -18.22 3.46 14.26
C THR A 61 -18.35 2.28 13.28
N GLY A 62 -17.23 1.68 12.87
CA GLY A 62 -17.18 0.65 11.84
C GLY A 62 -17.21 1.18 10.40
N LEU A 63 -17.33 2.50 10.21
CA LEU A 63 -17.26 3.15 8.91
C LEU A 63 -15.82 3.61 8.64
N GLU A 64 -14.99 2.74 8.07
CA GLU A 64 -13.57 3.02 7.78
C GLU A 64 -13.12 2.39 6.46
N LEU A 65 -12.07 2.93 5.83
CA LEU A 65 -11.58 2.42 4.53
C LEU A 65 -11.28 0.91 4.52
N ALA A 66 -10.86 0.32 5.63
CA ALA A 66 -10.61 -1.12 5.77
C ALA A 66 -11.88 -1.98 5.72
N GLY A 67 -13.05 -1.41 6.03
CA GLY A 67 -14.33 -2.11 5.99
C GLY A 67 -14.82 -2.39 4.56
N MET A 68 -14.26 -1.72 3.54
CA MET A 68 -14.61 -1.96 2.14
C MET A 68 -13.99 -3.25 1.62
N ARG A 69 -14.69 -3.93 0.72
CA ARG A 69 -14.05 -4.96 -0.11
C ARG A 69 -12.98 -4.33 -1.02
N THR A 70 -12.03 -5.14 -1.45
CA THR A 70 -10.92 -4.62 -2.29
C THR A 70 -11.39 -4.16 -3.66
N ASP A 71 -12.36 -4.85 -4.28
CA ASP A 71 -13.00 -4.44 -5.53
C ASP A 71 -13.71 -3.09 -5.38
N THR A 72 -14.48 -2.90 -4.30
CA THR A 72 -15.13 -1.60 -3.98
C THR A 72 -14.09 -0.49 -3.83
N PHE A 73 -13.03 -0.73 -3.04
CA PHE A 73 -11.96 0.23 -2.80
C PHE A 73 -11.23 0.62 -4.10
N ILE A 74 -10.89 -0.38 -4.93
CA ILE A 74 -10.24 -0.16 -6.23
C ILE A 74 -11.18 0.62 -7.15
N GLY A 75 -12.45 0.24 -7.24
CA GLY A 75 -13.45 0.91 -8.05
C GLY A 75 -13.69 2.36 -7.63
N PHE A 76 -13.71 2.62 -6.32
CA PHE A 76 -13.84 3.98 -5.78
C PHE A 76 -12.63 4.83 -6.15
N LEU A 77 -11.39 4.36 -5.89
CA LEU A 77 -10.19 5.13 -6.19
C LEU A 77 -9.91 5.28 -7.69
N SER A 78 -10.29 4.31 -8.54
CA SER A 78 -10.06 4.37 -9.98
C SER A 78 -10.89 5.47 -10.66
N ARG A 79 -12.03 5.84 -10.07
CA ARG A 79 -12.89 6.95 -10.51
C ARG A 79 -12.41 8.33 -10.05
N ALA A 80 -11.47 8.39 -9.11
CA ALA A 80 -10.91 9.67 -8.66
C ALA A 80 -10.00 10.29 -9.73
N SER A 81 -10.10 11.61 -9.90
CA SER A 81 -9.24 12.38 -10.79
C SER A 81 -7.80 12.43 -10.24
N ARG A 82 -6.84 12.82 -11.11
CA ARG A 82 -5.46 13.00 -10.66
C ARG A 82 -5.37 14.06 -9.56
N ASP A 83 -6.06 15.18 -9.71
CA ASP A 83 -6.03 16.30 -8.75
C ASP A 83 -6.61 15.89 -7.39
N GLN A 84 -7.66 15.06 -7.39
CA GLN A 84 -8.22 14.47 -6.16
C GLN A 84 -7.20 13.57 -5.45
N LEU A 85 -6.51 12.70 -6.19
CA LEU A 85 -5.49 11.82 -5.62
C LEU A 85 -4.25 12.61 -5.16
N ASP A 86 -3.83 13.62 -5.90
CA ASP A 86 -2.73 14.52 -5.51
C ASP A 86 -3.08 15.27 -4.22
N ALA A 87 -4.30 15.81 -4.10
CA ALA A 87 -4.78 16.47 -2.88
C ALA A 87 -4.87 15.50 -1.69
N LEU A 88 -5.41 14.29 -1.90
CA LEU A 88 -5.48 13.24 -0.89
C LEU A 88 -4.08 12.88 -0.38
N MET A 89 -3.12 12.69 -1.28
CA MET A 89 -1.76 12.32 -0.92
C MET A 89 -0.95 13.49 -0.39
N ALA A 90 -1.35 14.75 -0.60
CA ALA A 90 -0.77 15.90 0.08
C ALA A 90 -1.25 16.05 1.54
N HIS A 91 -2.36 15.39 1.91
CA HIS A 91 -2.91 15.48 3.26
C HIS A 91 -2.04 14.71 4.29
N PRO A 92 -1.47 15.35 5.33
CA PRO A 92 -0.47 14.74 6.22
C PRO A 92 -0.91 13.43 6.88
N ARG A 93 -2.17 13.37 7.33
CA ARG A 93 -2.75 12.19 7.96
C ARG A 93 -3.24 11.13 6.97
N LEU A 94 -4.08 11.51 6.02
CA LEU A 94 -4.73 10.57 5.10
C LEU A 94 -3.74 9.86 4.18
N ARG A 95 -2.65 10.52 3.78
CA ARG A 95 -1.59 9.91 2.99
C ARG A 95 -1.08 8.60 3.60
N GLN A 96 -0.81 8.62 4.91
CA GLN A 96 -0.33 7.46 5.65
C GLN A 96 -1.41 6.37 5.76
N VAL A 97 -2.64 6.75 6.11
CA VAL A 97 -3.80 5.85 6.17
C VAL A 97 -4.01 5.11 4.85
N VAL A 98 -3.90 5.82 3.72
CA VAL A 98 -4.05 5.24 2.38
C VAL A 98 -2.91 4.26 2.06
N PHE A 99 -1.66 4.56 2.41
CA PHE A 99 -0.55 3.63 2.20
C PHE A 99 -0.74 2.34 3.01
N GLU A 100 -1.04 2.46 4.30
CA GLU A 100 -1.33 1.30 5.17
C GLU A 100 -2.42 0.42 4.59
N GLU A 101 -3.48 1.05 4.09
CA GLU A 101 -4.61 0.35 3.51
C GLU A 101 -4.23 -0.40 2.23
N VAL A 102 -3.49 0.24 1.31
CA VAL A 102 -3.02 -0.40 0.08
C VAL A 102 -2.08 -1.56 0.40
N PHE A 103 -1.13 -1.40 1.33
CA PHE A 103 -0.19 -2.46 1.70
C PHE A 103 -0.88 -3.63 2.41
N SER A 104 -1.87 -3.35 3.26
CA SER A 104 -2.71 -4.39 3.90
C SER A 104 -3.44 -5.23 2.85
N ARG A 105 -4.02 -4.57 1.84
CA ARG A 105 -4.71 -5.25 0.74
C ARG A 105 -3.74 -6.04 -0.14
N MET A 106 -2.56 -5.49 -0.46
CA MET A 106 -1.51 -6.25 -1.16
C MET A 106 -1.15 -7.53 -0.41
N ALA A 107 -0.97 -7.47 0.92
CA ALA A 107 -0.68 -8.65 1.72
C ALA A 107 -1.81 -9.70 1.66
N THR A 108 -3.07 -9.25 1.67
CA THR A 108 -4.26 -10.11 1.57
C THR A 108 -4.36 -10.83 0.23
N HIS A 109 -3.93 -10.17 -0.85
CA HIS A 109 -4.00 -10.70 -2.23
C HIS A 109 -2.76 -11.45 -2.67
N LEU A 110 -1.80 -11.74 -1.79
CA LEU A 110 -0.64 -12.55 -2.14
C LEU A 110 -1.07 -13.98 -2.53
N ASN A 111 -0.71 -14.40 -3.74
CA ASN A 111 -0.82 -15.79 -4.16
C ASN A 111 0.21 -16.64 -3.41
N LYS A 112 -0.23 -17.31 -2.35
CA LYS A 112 0.64 -18.04 -1.41
C LYS A 112 1.44 -19.14 -2.09
N ASP A 113 0.85 -19.84 -3.05
CA ASP A 113 1.50 -20.95 -3.76
C ASP A 113 2.60 -20.45 -4.69
N ARG A 114 2.31 -19.40 -5.47
CA ARG A 114 3.30 -18.76 -6.34
C ARG A 114 4.44 -18.11 -5.54
N ALA A 115 4.14 -17.60 -4.35
CA ALA A 115 5.11 -16.97 -3.45
C ALA A 115 5.79 -17.94 -2.47
N ALA A 116 5.49 -19.24 -2.50
CA ALA A 116 5.99 -20.20 -1.51
C ALA A 116 7.53 -20.29 -1.47
N GLY A 117 8.17 -20.24 -2.64
CA GLY A 117 9.63 -20.25 -2.78
C GLY A 117 10.29 -18.88 -2.85
N LEU A 118 9.51 -17.79 -2.77
CA LEU A 118 10.04 -16.45 -2.90
C LEU A 118 10.59 -15.95 -1.56
N TYR A 119 11.82 -15.42 -1.60
CA TYR A 119 12.34 -14.46 -0.64
C TYR A 119 12.62 -13.15 -1.36
N ALA A 120 11.96 -12.07 -0.95
CA ALA A 120 12.21 -10.75 -1.51
C ALA A 120 11.91 -9.65 -0.51
N VAL A 121 12.82 -8.67 -0.44
CA VAL A 121 12.67 -7.43 0.30
C VAL A 121 12.55 -6.30 -0.71
N ILE A 122 11.42 -5.61 -0.69
CA ILE A 122 11.12 -4.48 -1.55
C ILE A 122 11.15 -3.22 -0.70
N HIS A 123 12.00 -2.26 -1.05
CA HIS A 123 11.95 -0.91 -0.47
C HIS A 123 11.16 0.01 -1.38
N TRP A 124 10.15 0.67 -0.84
CA TRP A 124 9.36 1.68 -1.53
C TRP A 124 9.85 3.07 -1.14
N ARG A 125 9.88 3.98 -2.12
CA ARG A 125 10.16 5.40 -1.92
C ARG A 125 9.09 6.21 -2.62
N PHE A 126 8.27 6.91 -1.85
CA PHE A 126 7.23 7.78 -2.37
C PHE A 126 7.65 9.24 -2.28
N THR A 127 7.70 9.93 -3.42
CA THR A 127 8.14 11.34 -3.48
C THR A 127 7.22 12.27 -2.68
N GLY A 128 7.79 13.37 -2.18
CA GLY A 128 7.05 14.39 -1.43
C GLY A 128 6.72 13.97 0.00
N GLY A 129 7.46 12.99 0.53
CA GLY A 129 7.38 12.58 1.92
C GLY A 129 8.31 13.39 2.82
N SER A 130 8.18 13.20 4.14
CA SER A 130 8.95 13.97 5.14
C SER A 130 10.26 13.29 5.57
N GLY A 131 10.56 12.11 5.04
CA GLY A 131 11.78 11.36 5.37
C GLY A 131 13.02 11.79 4.57
N PRO A 132 14.18 11.17 4.80
CA PRO A 132 15.44 11.52 4.13
C PRO A 132 15.34 11.46 2.60
N GLY A 133 15.71 12.56 1.94
CA GLY A 133 15.61 12.73 0.49
C GLY A 133 14.17 12.98 0.00
N ASP A 134 13.32 13.50 0.87
CA ASP A 134 11.92 13.87 0.60
C ASP A 134 11.06 12.68 0.16
N PHE A 135 11.29 11.54 0.82
CA PHE A 135 10.59 10.28 0.57
C PHE A 135 9.86 9.76 1.81
N ASP A 136 8.63 9.28 1.63
CA ASP A 136 8.08 8.27 2.53
C ASP A 136 8.66 6.91 2.14
N ARG A 137 8.97 6.11 3.15
CA ARG A 137 9.69 4.86 2.98
C ARG A 137 8.88 3.75 3.61
N PHE A 138 8.77 2.67 2.86
CA PHE A 138 8.13 1.44 3.32
C PHE A 138 8.96 0.26 2.87
N GLU A 139 8.84 -0.84 3.59
CA GLU A 139 9.36 -2.14 3.22
C GLU A 139 8.19 -3.10 3.00
N THR A 140 8.29 -3.96 1.99
CA THR A 140 7.49 -5.17 1.86
C THR A 140 8.42 -6.36 1.81
N VAL A 141 8.22 -7.32 2.72
CA VAL A 141 8.94 -8.59 2.75
C VAL A 141 7.99 -9.70 2.33
N ILE A 142 8.38 -10.43 1.29
CA ILE A 142 7.71 -11.66 0.87
C ILE A 142 8.61 -12.84 1.21
N GLU A 143 8.14 -13.73 2.08
CA GLU A 143 8.84 -14.94 2.48
C GLU A 143 7.85 -16.06 2.81
N LYS A 144 8.08 -17.28 2.29
CA LYS A 144 7.31 -18.49 2.63
C LYS A 144 5.79 -18.29 2.44
N GLY A 145 5.40 -17.71 1.31
CA GLY A 145 3.99 -17.44 1.00
C GLY A 145 3.32 -16.43 1.95
N ARG A 146 4.10 -15.57 2.62
CA ARG A 146 3.61 -14.45 3.43
C ARG A 146 4.15 -13.13 2.90
N CYS A 147 3.34 -12.08 3.01
CA CYS A 147 3.69 -10.71 2.66
C CYS A 147 3.45 -9.85 3.90
N GLU A 148 4.48 -9.19 4.41
CA GLU A 148 4.39 -8.24 5.51
C GLU A 148 4.97 -6.90 5.03
N SER A 149 4.32 -5.79 5.40
CA SER A 149 4.83 -4.45 5.10
C SER A 149 5.05 -3.64 6.39
N GLY A 150 5.98 -2.70 6.35
CA GLY A 150 6.34 -1.82 7.46
C GLY A 150 6.93 -0.50 6.95
N ASP A 151 7.15 0.45 7.85
CA ASP A 151 7.77 1.75 7.60
C ASP A 151 9.29 1.76 7.90
N GLU A 152 9.76 0.80 8.69
CA GLU A 152 11.18 0.61 8.98
C GLU A 152 11.80 -0.50 8.12
N PRO A 153 13.00 -0.26 7.53
CA PRO A 153 13.72 -1.29 6.80
C PRO A 153 14.23 -2.37 7.76
N THR A 154 14.05 -3.63 7.39
CA THR A 154 14.40 -4.76 8.25
C THR A 154 15.50 -5.65 7.66
N ASP A 155 15.75 -5.54 6.35
CA ASP A 155 16.84 -6.21 5.63
C ASP A 155 17.24 -5.42 4.37
N ASP A 156 18.29 -5.86 3.67
CA ASP A 156 18.73 -5.25 2.42
C ASP A 156 17.72 -5.50 1.29
N ALA A 157 17.39 -4.44 0.56
CA ALA A 157 16.45 -4.53 -0.54
C ALA A 157 17.01 -5.31 -1.73
N ARG A 158 16.25 -6.32 -2.18
CA ARG A 158 16.43 -6.90 -3.52
C ARG A 158 16.12 -5.86 -4.61
N VAL A 159 15.11 -5.03 -4.35
CA VAL A 159 14.72 -3.94 -5.24
C VAL A 159 14.22 -2.74 -4.46
N THR A 160 14.61 -1.55 -4.92
CA THR A 160 14.00 -0.28 -4.49
C THR A 160 13.16 0.30 -5.62
N VAL A 161 11.90 0.61 -5.34
CA VAL A 161 10.97 1.25 -6.27
C VAL A 161 10.71 2.68 -5.81
N THR A 162 11.02 3.66 -6.66
CA THR A 162 10.70 5.07 -6.43
C THR A 162 9.60 5.52 -7.38
N ILE A 163 8.50 6.06 -6.85
CA ILE A 163 7.31 6.45 -7.62
C ILE A 163 6.58 7.60 -6.91
N SER A 164 5.79 8.39 -7.63
CA SER A 164 4.86 9.31 -6.97
C SER A 164 3.71 8.53 -6.31
N PRO A 165 3.17 9.00 -5.18
CA PRO A 165 2.02 8.38 -4.52
C PRO A 165 0.81 8.25 -5.45
N THR A 166 0.52 9.29 -6.23
CA THR A 166 -0.60 9.32 -7.16
C THR A 166 -0.42 8.33 -8.30
N ASP A 167 0.77 8.23 -8.89
CA ASP A 167 1.03 7.23 -9.91
C ASP A 167 1.00 5.81 -9.34
N PHE A 168 1.39 5.63 -8.07
CA PHE A 168 1.23 4.36 -7.34
C PHE A 168 -0.25 3.99 -7.18
N LEU A 169 -1.09 4.89 -6.65
CA LEU A 169 -2.52 4.65 -6.51
C LEU A 169 -3.18 4.32 -7.85
N ARG A 170 -2.86 5.09 -8.90
CA ARG A 170 -3.37 4.82 -10.25
C ARG A 170 -2.87 3.50 -10.82
N ALA A 171 -1.66 3.06 -10.44
CA ALA A 171 -1.12 1.78 -10.89
C ALA A 171 -1.78 0.60 -10.17
N VAL A 172 -1.93 0.66 -8.84
CA VAL A 172 -2.56 -0.43 -8.05
C VAL A 172 -4.06 -0.56 -8.32
N THR A 173 -4.71 0.51 -8.80
CA THR A 173 -6.10 0.51 -9.25
C THR A 173 -6.27 0.17 -10.73
N GLY A 174 -5.18 -0.09 -11.46
CA GLY A 174 -5.20 -0.47 -12.87
C GLY A 174 -5.47 0.69 -13.87
N VAL A 175 -5.60 1.93 -13.40
CA VAL A 175 -5.79 3.12 -14.24
C VAL A 175 -4.55 3.41 -15.12
N VAL A 176 -3.36 3.08 -14.63
CA VAL A 176 -2.11 3.16 -15.42
C VAL A 176 -1.29 1.88 -15.29
N ASN A 177 -0.48 1.60 -16.31
CA ASN A 177 0.36 0.42 -16.35
C ASN A 177 1.79 0.72 -15.85
N LEU A 178 2.32 -0.05 -14.88
CA LEU A 178 3.66 0.15 -14.31
C LEU A 178 4.79 0.16 -15.36
N PRO A 179 4.87 -0.81 -16.30
CA PRO A 179 5.76 -0.75 -17.45
C PRO A 179 5.79 0.60 -18.19
N MET A 180 4.62 1.22 -18.43
CA MET A 180 4.56 2.52 -19.10
C MET A 180 5.11 3.64 -18.23
N LEU A 181 4.84 3.62 -16.93
CA LEU A 181 5.42 4.58 -15.99
C LEU A 181 6.94 4.43 -15.87
N PHE A 182 7.46 3.20 -15.95
CA PHE A 182 8.89 2.94 -15.96
C PHE A 182 9.55 3.48 -17.24
N LEU A 183 8.99 3.17 -18.41
CA LEU A 183 9.48 3.69 -19.70
C LEU A 183 9.46 5.23 -19.75
N SER A 184 8.45 5.86 -19.14
CA SER A 184 8.36 7.32 -19.05
C SER A 184 9.22 7.93 -17.93
N GLY A 185 9.97 7.13 -17.17
CA GLY A 185 10.81 7.58 -16.05
C GLY A 185 10.06 8.05 -14.79
N LYS A 186 8.73 7.84 -14.73
CA LYS A 186 7.89 8.16 -13.56
C LYS A 186 8.01 7.13 -12.45
N VAL A 187 8.41 5.91 -12.80
CA VAL A 187 8.87 4.88 -11.88
C VAL A 187 10.37 4.69 -12.09
N LYS A 188 11.14 4.71 -11.00
CA LYS A 188 12.56 4.32 -11.01
C LYS A 188 12.72 3.03 -10.22
N VAL A 189 13.46 2.09 -10.78
CA VAL A 189 13.77 0.81 -10.16
C VAL A 189 15.29 0.71 -9.99
N LYS A 190 15.74 0.37 -8.78
CA LYS A 190 17.14 0.08 -8.47
C LYS A 190 17.25 -1.33 -7.91
N GLY A 191 18.25 -2.10 -8.37
CA GLY A 191 18.45 -3.50 -7.95
C GLY A 191 17.97 -4.48 -9.02
N ASP A 192 17.25 -5.51 -8.62
CA ASP A 192 16.76 -6.56 -9.52
C ASP A 192 15.53 -6.10 -10.33
N ILE A 193 15.78 -5.56 -11.53
CA ILE A 193 14.74 -5.07 -12.45
C ILE A 193 13.87 -6.22 -12.98
N ALA A 194 14.46 -7.39 -13.22
CA ALA A 194 13.72 -8.56 -13.70
C ALA A 194 12.70 -9.02 -12.67
N PHE A 195 13.09 -9.06 -11.39
CA PHE A 195 12.15 -9.30 -10.29
C PHE A 195 11.04 -8.25 -10.24
N ALA A 196 11.40 -6.96 -10.31
CA ALA A 196 10.43 -5.87 -10.28
C ALA A 196 9.34 -6.01 -11.36
N ALA A 197 9.72 -6.42 -12.57
CA ALA A 197 8.79 -6.65 -13.68
C ALA A 197 7.80 -7.78 -13.41
N THR A 198 8.16 -8.75 -12.57
CA THR A 198 7.30 -9.88 -12.20
C THR A 198 6.55 -9.70 -10.88
N LEU A 199 6.83 -8.64 -10.11
CA LEU A 199 6.32 -8.47 -8.75
C LEU A 199 4.79 -8.56 -8.67
N ILE A 200 4.06 -7.86 -9.55
CA ILE A 200 2.59 -7.88 -9.58
C ILE A 200 2.05 -9.30 -9.80
N SER A 201 2.76 -10.16 -10.53
CA SER A 201 2.29 -11.52 -10.79
C SER A 201 2.19 -12.38 -9.53
N TYR A 202 2.81 -11.99 -8.40
CA TYR A 202 2.64 -12.69 -7.14
C TYR A 202 1.33 -12.36 -6.41
N PHE A 203 0.51 -11.44 -6.95
CA PHE A 203 -0.73 -10.99 -6.34
C PHE A 203 -1.95 -11.27 -7.23
N ASP A 204 -3.00 -11.82 -6.63
CA ASP A 204 -4.30 -12.07 -7.27
C ASP A 204 -5.21 -10.84 -7.10
N LEU A 205 -4.81 -9.71 -7.69
CA LEU A 205 -5.53 -8.44 -7.55
C LEU A 205 -6.89 -8.49 -8.27
N PRO A 206 -7.97 -7.98 -7.65
CA PRO A 206 -9.24 -7.78 -8.34
C PRO A 206 -9.03 -6.90 -9.56
N LYS A 207 -9.62 -7.30 -10.69
CA LYS A 207 -9.68 -6.43 -11.87
C LYS A 207 -10.87 -5.48 -11.72
N PRO A 208 -10.71 -4.19 -12.06
CA PRO A 208 -11.83 -3.27 -12.15
C PRO A 208 -12.83 -3.72 -13.22
#